data_AF-A0A4Q9LUY1-F1
#
_entry.id   AF-A0A4Q9LUY1-F1
#
_cell.length_a   1.000
_cell.length_b   1.000
_cell.length_c   1.000
_cell.angle_alpha   90.00
_cell.angle_beta   90.00
_cell.angle_gamma   90.00
#
_symmetry.space_group_name_H-M   'P 1'
#
loop_
_entity.id
_entity.type
_entity.pdbx_description
1 polymer ?
#
loop_
_entity_poly.entity_id
_entity_poly.type
_entity_poly.pdbx_seq_one_letter_code
_entity_poly.pdbx_strand_id
1 'polypeptide(L)'
;MIDRLNIGETNYCNIRVIQKNLVYVIGIPQKYADDNLLKRNEFFGQFGSIKKLVVNKRTSSLDTTASAYITYSEESEASKCITEVDESLLDNRIIKCTYGTTKYCSFYLKNVVCQNSECMYLHEPGSVCDSLTKDEMCNSKHKLHSFESKNKNKEVIGKKTDIDISLHSLFKYKEKRNYRIPEKINFEPNDF
;
A
#
# COMPACT_ATOMS: atom_id res chain seq x y z
N MET A 1 -34.18 20.74 6.60
CA MET A 1 -33.48 21.49 5.55
C MET A 1 -32.01 21.39 5.87
N ILE A 2 -31.30 20.48 5.21
CA ILE A 2 -29.84 20.36 5.30
C ILE A 2 -29.36 20.81 3.94
N ASP A 3 -28.64 21.93 3.92
CA ASP A 3 -28.17 22.58 2.71
C ASP A 3 -27.37 21.61 1.85
N ARG A 4 -28.02 21.21 0.75
CA ARG A 4 -27.36 20.61 -0.40
C ARG A 4 -26.40 21.67 -0.92
N LEU A 5 -25.12 21.54 -0.57
CA LEU A 5 -24.06 22.19 -1.31
C LEU A 5 -24.23 21.79 -2.78
N ASN A 6 -24.81 22.71 -3.53
CA ASN A 6 -24.93 22.67 -4.98
C ASN A 6 -23.50 22.63 -5.53
N ILE A 7 -22.98 21.42 -5.72
CA ILE A 7 -21.93 21.10 -6.69
C ILE A 7 -22.63 21.28 -8.05
N GLY A 8 -22.87 22.54 -8.41
CA GLY A 8 -23.53 22.94 -9.64
C GLY A 8 -22.70 22.46 -10.82
N GLU A 9 -23.32 21.69 -11.70
CA GLU A 9 -22.84 21.35 -13.05
C GLU A 9 -21.34 21.03 -13.16
N THR A 10 -20.77 20.39 -12.14
CA THR A 10 -19.33 20.15 -12.12
C THR A 10 -19.08 18.94 -13.00
N ASN A 11 -18.43 19.16 -14.14
CA ASN A 11 -18.07 18.12 -15.10
C ASN A 11 -17.21 17.04 -14.43
N TYR A 12 -17.86 16.02 -13.87
CA TYR A 12 -17.24 14.85 -13.22
C TYR A 12 -16.24 14.12 -14.13
N CYS A 13 -16.33 14.33 -15.45
CA CYS A 13 -15.36 13.88 -16.44
C CYS A 13 -13.91 14.30 -16.14
N ASN A 14 -13.72 15.45 -15.47
CA ASN A 14 -12.40 16.02 -15.19
C ASN A 14 -11.98 15.86 -13.72
N ILE A 15 -12.85 15.33 -12.86
CA ILE A 15 -12.57 15.11 -11.45
C ILE A 15 -11.91 13.75 -11.27
N ARG A 16 -10.86 13.69 -10.45
CA ARG A 16 -10.29 12.44 -9.95
C ARG A 16 -10.61 12.33 -8.46
N VAL A 17 -10.85 11.12 -7.99
CA VAL A 17 -11.16 10.86 -6.58
C VAL A 17 -10.06 10.00 -5.98
N ILE A 18 -9.48 10.43 -4.85
CA ILE A 18 -8.51 9.66 -4.07
C ILE A 18 -9.19 8.43 -3.48
N GLN A 19 -8.51 7.29 -3.55
CA GLN A 19 -8.97 6.03 -2.97
C GLN A 19 -8.03 5.66 -1.83
N LYS A 20 -8.54 5.62 -0.59
CA LYS A 20 -7.71 5.42 0.62
C LYS A 20 -7.15 4.01 0.77
N ASN A 21 -7.76 3.02 0.13
CA ASN A 21 -7.26 1.64 0.08
C ASN A 21 -6.37 1.36 -1.15
N LEU A 22 -6.20 2.34 -2.05
CA LEU A 22 -5.41 2.20 -3.27
C LEU A 22 -4.07 2.91 -3.10
N VAL A 23 -2.98 2.22 -3.38
CA VAL A 23 -1.62 2.76 -3.37
C VAL A 23 -1.09 2.80 -4.79
N TYR A 24 -0.56 3.94 -5.19
CA TYR A 24 0.19 4.12 -6.42
C TYR A 24 1.69 4.19 -6.12
N VAL A 25 2.44 3.30 -6.75
CA VAL A 25 3.88 3.14 -6.56
C VAL A 25 4.62 3.48 -7.84
N ILE A 26 5.69 4.27 -7.71
CA ILE A 26 6.57 4.65 -8.82
C ILE A 26 8.01 4.35 -8.46
N GLY A 27 8.81 3.96 -9.46
CA GLY A 27 10.25 3.78 -9.32
C GLY A 27 10.67 2.34 -9.11
N ILE A 28 9.74 1.38 -9.22
CA ILE A 28 10.02 -0.05 -9.08
C ILE A 28 10.99 -0.46 -10.20
N PRO A 29 12.20 -0.97 -9.89
CA PRO A 29 13.10 -1.48 -10.91
C PRO A 29 12.44 -2.60 -11.72
N GLN A 30 12.64 -2.63 -13.04
CA GLN A 30 11.95 -3.57 -13.93
C GLN A 30 12.18 -5.05 -13.56
N LYS A 31 13.32 -5.37 -12.93
CA LYS A 31 13.62 -6.71 -12.39
C LYS A 31 12.65 -7.17 -11.29
N TYR A 32 12.02 -6.24 -10.58
CA TYR A 32 11.02 -6.51 -9.55
C TYR A 32 9.58 -6.28 -10.02
N ALA A 33 9.37 -5.91 -11.29
CA ALA A 33 8.06 -5.59 -11.83
C ALA A 33 7.21 -6.85 -12.11
N ASP A 34 7.12 -7.77 -11.16
CA ASP A 34 6.31 -8.99 -11.29
C ASP A 34 5.21 -8.98 -10.23
N ASP A 35 3.98 -9.26 -10.65
CA ASP A 35 2.80 -9.24 -9.75
C ASP A 35 2.95 -10.24 -8.60
N ASN A 36 3.38 -11.48 -8.89
CA ASN A 36 3.51 -12.52 -7.88
C ASN A 36 4.64 -12.20 -6.90
N LEU A 37 5.73 -11.60 -7.37
CA LEU A 37 6.84 -11.18 -6.53
C LEU A 37 6.44 -10.02 -5.60
N LEU A 38 5.79 -8.99 -6.14
CA LEU A 38 5.40 -7.81 -5.37
C LEU A 38 4.33 -8.12 -4.31
N LYS A 39 3.50 -9.15 -4.55
CA LYS A 39 2.52 -9.66 -3.58
C LYS A 39 3.15 -10.38 -2.39
N ARG A 40 4.40 -10.82 -2.47
CA ARG A 40 5.02 -11.57 -1.37
C ARG A 40 5.25 -10.70 -0.15
N ASN A 41 5.42 -11.37 0.99
CA ASN A 41 5.63 -10.69 2.27
C ASN A 41 6.93 -9.86 2.26
N GLU A 42 7.96 -10.27 1.52
CA GLU A 42 9.21 -9.50 1.41
C GLU A 42 9.02 -8.12 0.72
N PHE A 43 7.90 -7.91 0.01
CA PHE A 43 7.59 -6.69 -0.72
C PHE A 43 6.37 -5.98 -0.13
N PHE A 44 5.24 -5.95 -0.84
CA PHE A 44 4.05 -5.22 -0.41
C PHE A 44 3.09 -6.07 0.44
N GLY A 45 3.25 -7.39 0.42
CA GLY A 45 2.44 -8.30 1.24
C GLY A 45 2.69 -8.19 2.75
N GLN A 46 3.78 -7.58 3.21
CA GLN A 46 4.01 -7.34 4.66
C GLN A 46 3.08 -6.26 5.25
N PHE A 47 2.48 -5.40 4.42
CA PHE A 47 1.68 -4.28 4.92
C PHE A 47 0.20 -4.64 5.08
N GLY A 48 -0.28 -5.66 4.36
CA GLY A 48 -1.67 -6.09 4.43
C GLY A 48 -2.06 -7.04 3.31
N SER A 49 -3.36 -7.39 3.28
CA SER A 49 -3.94 -8.30 2.30
C SER A 49 -4.26 -7.57 0.99
N ILE A 50 -3.55 -7.93 -0.08
CA ILE A 50 -3.68 -7.32 -1.40
C ILE A 50 -4.84 -7.96 -2.16
N LYS A 51 -5.89 -7.18 -2.45
CA LYS A 51 -7.04 -7.60 -3.28
C LYS A 51 -6.69 -7.63 -4.75
N LYS A 52 -5.99 -6.60 -5.24
CA LYS A 52 -5.63 -6.46 -6.65
C LYS A 52 -4.31 -5.72 -6.78
N LEU A 53 -3.46 -6.18 -7.69
CA LEU A 53 -2.20 -5.50 -8.02
C LEU A 53 -2.06 -5.46 -9.53
N VAL A 54 -1.81 -4.26 -10.05
CA VAL A 54 -1.65 -4.01 -11.48
C VAL A 54 -0.30 -3.34 -11.70
N VAL A 55 0.62 -4.04 -12.34
CA VAL A 55 1.94 -3.50 -12.71
C VAL A 55 1.89 -2.92 -14.11
N ASN A 56 2.36 -1.70 -14.27
CA ASN A 56 2.55 -1.05 -15.55
C ASN A 56 4.05 -0.95 -15.86
N LYS A 57 4.51 -1.79 -16.79
CA LYS A 57 5.88 -1.79 -17.32
C LYS A 57 5.92 -0.86 -18.52
N ARG A 58 6.66 0.24 -18.44
CA ARG A 58 6.99 1.01 -19.64
C ARG A 58 8.08 0.27 -20.39
N THR A 59 7.92 0.13 -21.70
CA THR A 59 8.85 -0.60 -22.59
C THR A 59 9.84 0.34 -23.27
N SER A 60 9.99 1.58 -22.80
CA SER A 60 11.00 2.51 -23.30
C SER A 60 12.37 2.08 -22.78
N SER A 61 13.32 1.91 -23.70
CA SER A 61 14.73 1.53 -23.44
C SER A 61 15.49 2.52 -22.54
N LEU A 62 14.90 3.69 -22.24
CA LEU A 62 15.44 4.72 -21.35
C LEU A 62 14.89 4.62 -19.91
N ASP A 63 13.69 4.05 -19.73
CA ASP A 63 13.03 3.99 -18.42
C ASP A 63 13.11 2.58 -17.83
N THR A 64 14.11 2.34 -16.99
CA THR A 64 14.33 1.05 -16.33
C THR A 64 13.36 0.76 -15.16
N THR A 65 12.26 1.52 -15.07
CA THR A 65 11.30 1.44 -13.96
C THR A 65 9.86 1.22 -14.40
N ALA A 66 9.16 0.44 -13.59
CA ALA A 66 7.73 0.24 -13.65
C ALA A 66 6.99 1.08 -12.58
N SER A 67 5.68 1.20 -12.77
CA SER A 67 4.76 1.65 -11.73
C SER A 67 3.77 0.54 -11.38
N ALA A 68 3.15 0.63 -10.21
CA ALA A 68 2.14 -0.34 -9.79
C ALA A 68 0.97 0.35 -9.07
N TYR A 69 -0.21 -0.22 -9.24
CA TYR A 69 -1.40 0.09 -8.46
C TYR A 69 -1.70 -1.10 -7.56
N ILE A 70 -1.77 -0.87 -6.25
CA ILE A 70 -2.00 -1.91 -5.25
C ILE A 70 -3.28 -1.55 -4.50
N THR A 71 -4.28 -2.41 -4.58
CA THR A 71 -5.54 -2.28 -3.83
C THR A 71 -5.48 -3.19 -2.63
N TYR A 72 -5.45 -2.60 -1.43
CA TYR A 72 -5.50 -3.32 -0.16
C TYR A 72 -6.93 -3.64 0.25
N SER A 73 -7.05 -4.53 1.24
CA SER A 73 -8.34 -4.91 1.79
C SER A 73 -8.93 -3.80 2.66
N GLU A 74 -8.06 -3.14 3.43
CA GLU A 74 -8.38 -2.04 4.32
C GLU A 74 -7.57 -0.77 3.99
N GLU A 75 -8.09 0.38 4.43
CA GLU A 75 -7.41 1.68 4.31
C GLU A 75 -6.22 1.80 5.27
N SER A 76 -6.31 1.14 6.44
CA SER A 76 -5.25 1.07 7.45
C SER A 76 -3.96 0.49 6.86
N GLU A 77 -4.08 -0.61 6.12
CA GLU A 77 -3.00 -1.32 5.41
C GLU A 77 -2.32 -0.44 4.36
N ALA A 78 -3.12 0.28 3.56
CA ALA A 78 -2.63 1.20 2.54
C ALA A 78 -1.86 2.37 3.17
N SER A 79 -2.41 2.97 4.23
CA SER A 79 -1.74 4.06 4.95
C SER A 79 -0.40 3.61 5.55
N LYS A 80 -0.35 2.40 6.12
CA LYS A 80 0.87 1.78 6.65
C LYS A 80 1.89 1.55 5.54
N CYS A 81 1.47 1.00 4.40
CA CYS A 81 2.33 0.81 3.23
C CYS A 81 2.97 2.14 2.78
N ILE A 82 2.18 3.21 2.61
CA ILE A 82 2.71 4.50 2.17
C ILE A 82 3.68 5.07 3.21
N THR A 83 3.31 5.02 4.49
CA THR A 83 4.13 5.56 5.60
C THR A 83 5.51 4.91 5.66
N GLU A 84 5.57 3.60 5.43
CA GLU A 84 6.81 2.83 5.54
C GLU A 84 7.62 2.84 4.23
N VAL A 85 6.98 2.84 3.05
CA VAL A 85 7.66 2.65 1.75
C VAL A 85 7.92 3.97 1.01
N ASP A 86 7.16 5.03 1.25
CA ASP A 86 7.41 6.30 0.56
C ASP A 86 8.83 6.81 0.86
N GLU A 87 9.55 7.23 -0.19
CA GLU A 87 10.95 7.67 -0.15
C GLU A 87 11.96 6.61 0.35
N SER A 88 11.57 5.33 0.40
CA SER A 88 12.46 4.21 0.72
C SER A 88 13.32 3.79 -0.48
N LEU A 89 14.35 2.96 -0.23
CA LEU A 89 15.19 2.39 -1.29
C LEU A 89 14.77 0.96 -1.62
N LEU A 90 14.81 0.67 -2.92
CA LEU A 90 14.80 -0.69 -3.46
C LEU A 90 15.90 -0.74 -4.52
N ASP A 91 16.97 -1.51 -4.24
CA ASP A 91 18.11 -1.66 -5.15
C ASP A 91 18.76 -0.31 -5.51
N ASN A 92 19.12 0.46 -4.49
CA ASN A 92 19.68 1.82 -4.59
C ASN A 92 18.81 2.83 -5.35
N ARG A 93 17.51 2.54 -5.54
CA ARG A 93 16.58 3.43 -6.20
C ARG A 93 15.46 3.86 -5.26
N ILE A 94 15.14 5.14 -5.27
CA ILE A 94 14.07 5.70 -4.45
C ILE A 94 12.71 5.28 -5.01
N ILE A 95 11.92 4.65 -4.16
CA ILE A 95 10.52 4.31 -4.41
C ILE A 95 9.66 5.44 -3.87
N LYS A 96 8.66 5.85 -4.66
CA LYS A 96 7.66 6.82 -4.24
C LYS A 96 6.31 6.14 -4.13
N CYS A 97 5.66 6.31 -2.99
CA CYS A 97 4.36 5.74 -2.70
C CYS A 97 3.38 6.84 -2.34
N THR A 98 2.17 6.74 -2.87
CA THR A 98 1.12 7.74 -2.65
C THR A 98 -0.24 7.09 -2.76
N TYR A 99 -1.30 7.75 -2.29
CA TYR A 99 -2.64 7.23 -2.55
C TYR A 99 -2.94 7.25 -4.04
N GLY A 100 -3.61 6.21 -4.52
CA GLY A 100 -4.09 6.14 -5.89
C GLY A 100 -5.31 7.04 -6.09
N THR A 101 -5.55 7.40 -7.34
CA THR A 101 -6.77 8.10 -7.73
C THR A 101 -7.51 7.31 -8.78
N THR A 102 -8.84 7.38 -8.74
CA THR A 102 -9.71 6.81 -9.76
C THR A 102 -10.50 7.90 -10.46
N LYS A 103 -11.11 7.52 -11.58
CA LYS A 103 -12.07 8.34 -12.32
C LYS A 103 -13.47 7.80 -12.09
N TYR A 104 -14.47 8.65 -12.32
CA TYR A 104 -15.84 8.20 -12.46
C TYR A 104 -16.00 7.29 -13.67
N CYS A 105 -16.80 6.24 -13.54
CA CYS A 105 -17.09 5.36 -14.65
C CYS A 105 -17.88 6.09 -15.73
N SER A 106 -17.50 5.90 -16.99
CA SER A 106 -18.21 6.52 -18.12
C SER A 106 -19.69 6.12 -18.20
N PHE A 107 -20.07 4.92 -17.75
CA PHE A 107 -21.47 4.48 -17.69
C PHE A 107 -22.22 5.20 -16.57
N TYR A 108 -21.62 5.31 -15.39
CA TYR A 108 -22.17 6.08 -14.27
C TYR A 108 -22.41 7.54 -14.66
N LEU A 109 -21.45 8.18 -15.34
CA LEU A 109 -21.60 9.55 -15.85
C LEU A 109 -22.74 9.73 -16.86
N LYS A 110 -23.12 8.67 -17.57
CA LYS A 110 -24.24 8.64 -18.52
C LYS A 110 -25.56 8.21 -17.86
N ASN A 111 -25.59 8.02 -16.54
CA ASN A 111 -26.71 7.43 -15.81
C ASN A 111 -27.12 6.05 -16.34
N VAL A 112 -26.16 5.25 -16.82
CA VAL A 112 -26.37 3.86 -17.28
C VAL A 112 -25.69 2.89 -16.31
N VAL A 113 -26.36 1.77 -16.02
CA VAL A 113 -25.79 0.71 -15.19
C VAL A 113 -24.59 0.09 -15.89
N CYS A 114 -23.45 0.07 -15.21
CA CYS A 114 -22.26 -0.60 -15.72
C CYS A 114 -22.45 -2.12 -15.66
N GLN A 115 -22.22 -2.81 -16.78
CA GLN A 115 -22.30 -4.28 -16.86
C GLN A 115 -21.04 -4.98 -16.33
N ASN A 116 -19.97 -4.23 -16.06
CA ASN A 116 -18.73 -4.78 -15.53
C ASN A 116 -18.82 -4.90 -14.01
N SER A 117 -18.90 -6.14 -13.50
CA SER A 117 -18.93 -6.46 -12.07
C SER A 117 -17.62 -6.13 -11.35
N GLU A 118 -16.50 -6.07 -12.07
CA GLU A 118 -15.17 -5.72 -11.55
C GLU A 118 -14.70 -4.34 -12.02
N CYS A 119 -15.64 -3.42 -12.24
CA CYS A 119 -15.32 -2.05 -12.65
C CYS A 119 -14.42 -1.37 -11.60
N MET A 120 -13.26 -0.87 -12.04
CA MET A 120 -12.29 -0.19 -11.16
C MET A 120 -12.57 1.32 -11.03
N TYR A 121 -13.62 1.80 -11.70
CA TYR A 121 -14.03 3.20 -11.70
C TYR A 121 -15.19 3.43 -10.75
N LEU A 122 -15.33 4.67 -10.29
CA LEU A 122 -16.30 5.02 -9.26
C LEU A 122 -17.74 5.03 -9.82
N HIS A 123 -18.65 4.36 -9.11
CA HIS A 123 -20.10 4.28 -9.39
C HIS A 123 -20.95 4.99 -8.33
N GLU A 124 -20.32 5.79 -7.48
CA GLU A 124 -20.94 6.53 -6.40
C GLU A 124 -20.33 7.94 -6.31
N PRO A 125 -21.02 8.91 -5.71
CA PRO A 125 -20.43 10.23 -5.48
C PRO A 125 -19.19 10.11 -4.58
N GLY A 126 -18.04 10.57 -5.07
CA GLY A 126 -16.82 10.61 -4.28
C GLY A 126 -16.92 11.63 -3.14
N SER A 127 -16.16 11.40 -2.07
CA SER A 127 -16.02 12.37 -0.99
C SER A 127 -15.44 13.68 -1.53
N VAL A 128 -16.01 14.81 -1.09
CA VAL A 128 -15.55 16.15 -1.49
C VAL A 128 -14.11 16.38 -1.05
N CYS A 129 -13.72 15.87 0.14
CA CYS A 129 -12.36 15.98 0.66
C CYS A 129 -11.32 15.17 -0.12
N ASP A 130 -11.77 14.18 -0.91
CA ASP A 130 -10.93 13.30 -1.71
C ASP A 130 -11.02 13.62 -3.21
N SER A 131 -11.78 14.65 -3.58
CA SER A 131 -11.95 15.07 -4.96
C SER A 131 -10.83 16.03 -5.35
N LEU A 132 -10.11 15.69 -6.43
CA LEU A 132 -9.02 16.46 -6.99
C LEU A 132 -9.41 16.99 -8.36
N THR A 133 -9.21 18.29 -8.53
CA THR A 133 -9.29 18.94 -9.85
C THR A 133 -8.03 18.68 -10.68
N LYS A 134 -8.08 19.00 -11.98
CA LYS A 134 -6.92 18.87 -12.88
C LYS A 134 -5.73 19.73 -12.41
N ASP A 135 -6.01 20.93 -11.92
CA ASP A 135 -4.98 21.88 -11.51
C ASP A 135 -4.29 21.44 -10.22
N GLU A 136 -5.05 20.90 -9.25
CA GLU A 136 -4.50 20.31 -8.04
C GLU A 136 -3.63 19.08 -8.34
N MET A 137 -4.06 18.22 -9.27
CA MET A 137 -3.27 17.05 -9.67
C MET A 137 -1.88 17.41 -10.23
N CYS A 138 -1.80 18.51 -10.99
CA CYS A 138 -0.53 19.03 -11.51
C CYS A 138 0.34 19.64 -10.39
N ASN A 139 -0.28 20.35 -9.44
CA ASN A 139 0.43 21.04 -8.37
C ASN A 139 0.89 20.10 -7.24
N SER A 140 0.20 19.00 -6.97
CA SER A 140 0.50 18.11 -5.83
C SER A 140 1.78 17.28 -5.99
N LYS A 141 2.57 17.42 -7.07
CA LYS A 141 3.85 16.70 -7.31
C LYS A 141 3.78 15.18 -7.04
N HIS A 142 2.61 14.57 -7.24
CA HIS A 142 2.31 13.16 -6.94
C HIS A 142 2.28 12.76 -5.45
N LYS A 143 2.33 13.70 -4.50
CA LYS A 143 2.14 13.44 -3.06
C LYS A 143 0.70 13.74 -2.67
N LEU A 144 -0.08 12.67 -2.45
CA LEU A 144 -1.52 12.71 -2.15
C LEU A 144 -1.82 12.34 -0.68
N HIS A 145 -0.79 12.37 0.16
CA HIS A 145 -0.88 12.09 1.59
C HIS A 145 -0.15 13.19 2.37
N SER A 146 -0.68 13.53 3.55
CA SER A 146 -0.15 14.60 4.41
C SER A 146 0.89 14.13 5.42
N PHE A 147 0.96 12.82 5.71
CA PHE A 147 1.89 12.27 6.69
C PHE A 147 3.32 12.14 6.14
N GLU A 148 4.29 12.03 7.06
CA GLU A 148 5.70 11.90 6.72
C GLU A 148 6.13 10.43 6.59
N SER A 149 7.03 10.19 5.64
CA SER A 149 7.62 8.89 5.35
C SER A 149 8.68 8.55 6.39
N LYS A 150 8.58 7.39 7.04
CA LYS A 150 9.44 7.01 8.18
C LYS A 150 10.84 6.52 7.77
N ASN A 151 10.95 5.91 6.59
CA ASN A 151 12.14 5.16 6.18
C ASN A 151 12.85 5.78 4.98
N LYS A 152 12.97 7.10 4.97
CA LYS A 152 13.67 7.84 3.91
C LYS A 152 15.08 7.28 3.70
N ASN A 153 15.41 6.94 2.46
CA ASN A 153 16.70 6.38 2.06
C ASN A 153 17.09 5.06 2.77
N LYS A 154 16.14 4.33 3.33
CA LYS A 154 16.37 3.00 3.92
C LYS A 154 15.72 1.92 3.07
N GLU A 155 16.32 0.74 3.05
CA GLU A 155 15.69 -0.43 2.46
C GLU A 155 14.61 -0.97 3.41
N VAL A 156 13.38 -1.08 2.91
CA VAL A 156 12.22 -1.57 3.67
C VAL A 156 11.63 -2.82 3.02
N ILE A 157 11.54 -2.79 1.70
CA ILE A 157 11.02 -3.86 0.86
C ILE A 157 12.16 -4.54 0.10
N GLY A 158 11.98 -5.81 -0.29
CA GLY A 158 12.97 -6.59 -1.01
C GLY A 158 14.12 -7.10 -0.13
N LYS A 159 13.98 -7.02 1.20
CA LYS A 159 14.90 -7.67 2.13
C LYS A 159 14.80 -9.16 1.89
N LYS A 160 15.91 -9.80 1.51
CA LYS A 160 16.02 -11.25 1.62
C LYS A 160 15.77 -11.55 3.09
N THR A 161 14.74 -12.34 3.34
CA THR A 161 14.41 -12.79 4.67
C THR A 161 15.55 -13.68 5.16
N ASP A 162 16.55 -13.07 5.77
CA ASP A 162 17.49 -13.71 6.67
C ASP A 162 16.77 -14.13 7.96
N ILE A 163 15.55 -14.69 7.85
CA ILE A 163 14.80 -15.26 8.97
C ILE A 163 15.62 -16.38 9.61
N ASP A 164 16.49 -17.04 8.84
CA ASP A 164 17.48 -18.00 9.35
C ASP A 164 18.56 -17.35 10.23
N ILE A 165 18.92 -16.08 10.00
CA ILE A 165 19.92 -15.39 10.82
C ILE A 165 19.29 -14.84 12.10
N SER A 166 18.01 -14.44 12.11
CA SER A 166 17.35 -13.87 13.29
C SER A 166 17.17 -14.88 14.42
N LEU A 167 16.63 -16.08 14.15
CA LEU A 167 16.46 -17.11 15.18
C LEU A 167 17.80 -17.68 15.64
N HIS A 168 18.70 -17.99 14.71
CA HIS A 168 20.03 -18.51 15.06
C HIS A 168 20.85 -17.49 15.87
N SER A 169 20.74 -16.19 15.56
CA SER A 169 21.38 -15.13 16.36
C SER A 169 20.71 -14.94 17.72
N LEU A 170 19.38 -15.08 17.84
CA LEU A 170 18.70 -15.09 19.14
C LEU A 170 19.19 -16.25 20.03
N PHE A 171 19.37 -17.44 19.45
CA PHE A 171 19.90 -18.60 20.18
C PHE A 171 21.40 -18.51 20.46
N LYS A 172 22.17 -17.77 19.65
CA LYS A 172 23.61 -17.50 19.88
C LYS A 172 23.84 -16.75 21.19
N TYR A 173 22.95 -15.82 21.55
CA TYR A 173 23.03 -15.04 22.79
C TYR A 173 22.16 -15.61 23.93
N LYS A 174 21.42 -16.69 23.68
CA LYS A 174 20.68 -17.38 24.74
C LYS A 174 21.67 -18.16 25.58
N GLU A 175 21.94 -17.69 26.80
CA GLU A 175 22.77 -18.43 27.75
C GLU A 175 22.24 -19.86 27.92
N LYS A 176 23.15 -20.84 27.90
CA LYS A 176 22.83 -22.23 28.23
C LYS A 176 22.41 -22.28 29.69
N ARG A 177 21.11 -22.14 29.95
CA ARG A 177 20.55 -22.47 31.25
C ARG A 177 20.71 -23.97 31.45
N ASN A 178 21.56 -24.36 32.39
CA ASN A 178 21.59 -25.73 32.88
C ASN A 178 20.28 -25.95 33.65
N TYR A 179 19.26 -26.42 32.95
CA TYR A 179 18.03 -26.87 33.59
C TYR A 179 18.36 -28.10 34.43
N ARG A 180 18.40 -27.91 35.75
CA ARG A 180 18.48 -29.03 36.69
C ARG A 180 17.07 -29.54 36.89
N ILE A 181 16.86 -30.80 36.52
CA ILE A 181 15.60 -31.49 36.77
C ILE A 181 15.41 -31.51 38.29
N PRO A 182 14.31 -30.95 38.82
CA PRO A 182 14.04 -31.01 40.24
C PRO A 182 13.80 -32.46 40.66
N GLU A 183 14.41 -32.88 41.78
CA GLU A 183 14.26 -34.26 42.30
C GLU A 183 12.82 -34.58 42.69
N LYS A 184 12.03 -33.55 43.03
CA LYS A 184 10.62 -33.68 43.35
C LYS A 184 9.88 -32.41 42.93
N ILE A 185 8.76 -32.58 42.25
CA ILE A 185 7.82 -31.49 41.95
C ILE A 185 6.72 -31.59 42.99
N ASN A 186 6.70 -30.66 43.95
CA ASN A 186 5.60 -30.58 44.91
C ASN A 186 4.49 -29.75 44.28
N PHE A 187 3.37 -30.40 43.99
CA PHE A 187 2.13 -29.69 43.68
C PHE A 187 1.36 -29.53 44.99
N GLU A 188 1.27 -28.30 45.46
CA GLU A 188 0.33 -27.94 46.52
C GLU A 188 -0.93 -27.41 45.82
N PRO A 189 -2.10 -28.05 46.02
CA PRO A 189 -3.35 -27.46 45.58
C PRO A 189 -3.54 -26.15 46.32
N ASN A 190 -3.75 -25.07 45.57
CA ASN A 190 -4.11 -23.79 46.14
C ASN A 190 -5.59 -23.88 46.48
N ASP A 191 -5.90 -24.27 47.72
CA ASP A 191 -7.27 -24.25 48.23
C ASP A 191 -7.68 -22.78 48.38
N PHE A 192 -8.49 -22.30 47.44
CA PHE A 192 -9.13 -20.98 47.48
C PHE A 192 -10.26 -20.95 48.52
#